data_AF-A0A9D9DFI6-F1
#
_entry.id   AF-A0A9D9DFI6-F1
#
_cell.length_a   1.000
_cell.length_b   1.000
_cell.length_c   1.000
_cell.angle_alpha   90.00
_cell.angle_beta   90.00
_cell.angle_gamma   90.00
#
_symmetry.space_group_name_H-M   'P 1'
#
loop_
_entity.id
_entity.type
_entity.pdbx_description
1 polymer ?
#
loop_
_entity_poly.entity_id
_entity_poly.type
_entity_poly.pdbx_seq_one_letter_code
_entity_poly.pdbx_strand_id
1 'polypeptide(L)'
;MKTKIKKKEIVWYSIAGFIAFVGLFFLILGIVGENLNVLYSDNWILYSEPLWLSNWSGMGYRYWGLILFLAGSLLAIVCLSVFARETDRDSERASRRAQRLAMQNQASAEIKTEEAPESK
;
A
#
# COMPACT_ATOMS: atom_id res chain seq x y z
N MET A 1 2.05 1.66 22.95
CA MET A 1 0.88 0.93 22.39
C MET A 1 1.29 0.37 21.02
N LYS A 2 1.56 -0.93 20.91
CA LYS A 2 1.95 -1.55 19.62
C LYS A 2 0.68 -1.76 18.79
N THR A 3 0.51 -0.98 17.72
CA THR A 3 -0.51 -1.24 16.71
C THR A 3 -0.26 -2.65 16.16
N LYS A 4 -1.23 -3.56 16.31
CA LYS A 4 -1.19 -4.86 15.64
C LYS A 4 -1.42 -4.58 14.16
N ILE A 5 -0.36 -4.21 13.44
CA ILE A 5 -0.39 -4.10 11.98
C ILE A 5 -0.85 -5.47 11.48
N LYS A 6 -1.99 -5.52 10.79
CA LYS A 6 -2.48 -6.78 10.24
C LYS A 6 -1.46 -7.16 9.17
N LYS A 7 -0.69 -8.23 9.40
CA LYS A 7 0.33 -8.72 8.45
C LYS A 7 -0.20 -8.83 7.01
N LYS A 8 -1.50 -9.09 6.87
CA LYS A 8 -2.21 -9.14 5.57
C LYS A 8 -2.18 -7.81 4.81
N GLU A 9 -2.29 -6.67 5.48
CA GLU A 9 -2.25 -5.33 4.85
C GLU A 9 -0.89 -5.06 4.23
N ILE A 10 0.18 -5.31 5.00
CA ILE A 10 1.57 -5.20 4.52
C ILE A 10 1.83 -6.09 3.31
N VAL A 11 1.28 -7.31 3.30
CA VAL A 11 1.44 -8.23 2.17
C VAL A 11 0.74 -7.67 0.92
N TRP A 12 -0.49 -7.17 1.04
CA TRP A 12 -1.21 -6.58 -0.10
C TRP A 12 -0.53 -5.31 -0.64
N TYR A 13 -0.03 -4.44 0.23
CA TYR A 13 0.76 -3.28 -0.21
C TYR A 13 2.07 -3.69 -0.88
N SER A 14 2.76 -4.70 -0.35
CA SER A 14 3.99 -5.20 -0.95
C SER A 14 3.74 -5.79 -2.33
N ILE A 15 2.64 -6.53 -2.50
CA ILE A 15 2.25 -7.10 -3.81
C ILE A 15 1.86 -5.98 -4.79
N ALA A 16 1.04 -5.02 -4.38
CA ALA A 16 0.64 -3.89 -5.24
C ALA A 16 1.86 -3.04 -5.65
N GLY A 17 2.77 -2.77 -4.70
CA GLY A 17 4.02 -2.07 -4.95
C GLY A 17 4.94 -2.85 -5.89
N PHE A 18 5.05 -4.18 -5.72
CA PHE A 18 5.84 -5.03 -6.60
C PHE A 18 5.29 -5.03 -8.03
N ILE A 19 3.97 -5.13 -8.21
CA ILE A 19 3.33 -5.07 -9.53
C ILE A 19 3.57 -3.72 -10.20
N ALA A 20 3.41 -2.62 -9.46
CA ALA A 20 3.68 -1.28 -9.99
C ALA A 20 5.17 -1.11 -10.37
N PHE A 21 6.09 -1.66 -9.58
CA PHE A 21 7.52 -1.63 -9.86
C PHE A 21 7.88 -2.45 -11.11
N VAL A 22 7.31 -3.64 -11.26
CA VAL A 22 7.48 -4.48 -12.45
C VAL A 22 6.92 -3.76 -13.70
N GLY A 23 5.75 -3.12 -13.60
CA GLY A 23 5.20 -2.31 -14.69
C GLY A 23 6.11 -1.15 -15.09
N LEU A 24 6.66 -0.44 -14.10
CA LEU A 24 7.65 0.62 -14.33
C LEU A 24 8.91 0.09 -15.02
N PHE A 25 9.41 -1.06 -14.57
CA PHE A 25 10.60 -1.68 -15.14
C PHE A 25 10.39 -2.04 -16.62
N PHE A 26 9.26 -2.65 -16.97
CA PHE A 26 8.90 -2.92 -18.37
C PHE A 26 8.74 -1.66 -19.21
N LEU A 27 8.18 -0.60 -18.63
CA LEU A 27 8.04 0.69 -19.30
C LEU A 27 9.41 1.31 -19.61
N ILE A 28 10.34 1.27 -18.66
CA ILE A 28 11.73 1.74 -18.85
C ILE A 28 12.42 0.90 -19.92
N LEU A 29 12.33 -0.43 -19.84
CA LEU A 29 12.91 -1.32 -20.86
C LEU A 29 12.36 -1.01 -22.26
N GLY A 30 11.05 -0.80 -22.40
CA GLY A 30 10.45 -0.43 -23.68
C GLY A 30 10.97 0.90 -24.22
N ILE A 31 11.11 1.93 -23.38
CA ILE A 31 11.65 3.24 -23.80
C ILE A 31 13.13 3.13 -24.18
N VAL A 32 13.92 2.40 -23.37
CA VAL A 32 15.36 2.23 -23.58
C VAL A 32 15.62 1.37 -24.82
N GLY A 33 14.84 0.30 -25.02
CA GLY A 33 14.92 -0.56 -26.19
C GLY A 33 14.70 0.22 -27.49
N GLU A 34 13.66 1.06 -27.54
CA GLU A 34 13.37 1.87 -28.74
C GLU A 34 14.36 3.03 -28.98
N ASN A 35 14.99 3.56 -27.93
CA ASN A 35 15.97 4.65 -28.05
C ASN A 35 17.43 4.18 -28.16
N LEU A 36 17.68 2.87 -28.02
CA LEU A 36 18.98 2.28 -28.29
C LEU A 36 19.20 2.22 -29.81
N ASN A 37 20.05 3.12 -30.30
CA ASN A 37 20.44 3.21 -31.71
C ASN A 37 21.45 2.10 -32.08
N VAL A 38 21.06 0.85 -31.81
CA VAL A 38 21.86 -0.37 -31.98
C VAL A 38 21.09 -1.31 -32.91
N LEU A 39 21.80 -2.10 -33.72
CA LEU A 39 21.18 -3.08 -34.62
C LEU A 39 20.21 -3.98 -33.83
N TYR A 40 19.04 -4.25 -34.42
CA TYR A 40 17.97 -5.04 -33.78
C TYR A 40 18.45 -6.41 -33.26
N SER A 41 19.47 -6.99 -33.90
CA SER A 41 20.10 -8.26 -33.50
C SER A 41 20.87 -8.20 -32.17
N ASP A 42 21.42 -7.03 -31.83
CA ASP A 42 22.19 -6.82 -30.60
C ASP A 42 21.33 -6.20 -29.48
N ASN A 43 20.11 -5.78 -29.83
CA ASN A 43 19.16 -5.20 -28.90
C ASN A 43 18.34 -6.31 -28.23
N TRP A 44 18.92 -6.92 -27.19
CA TRP A 44 18.34 -8.05 -26.45
C TRP A 44 16.91 -7.78 -25.94
N ILE A 45 16.59 -6.50 -25.68
CA ILE A 45 15.27 -6.04 -25.25
C ILE A 45 14.25 -6.28 -26.36
N LEU A 46 14.48 -5.74 -27.56
CA LEU A 46 13.59 -5.92 -28.72
C LEU A 46 13.57 -7.37 -29.21
N TYR A 47 14.68 -8.11 -29.08
CA TYR A 47 14.71 -9.54 -29.43
C TYR A 47 13.84 -10.40 -28.51
N SER A 48 13.78 -10.07 -27.21
CA SER A 48 12.94 -10.81 -26.26
C SER A 48 11.44 -10.54 -26.43
N GLU A 49 11.08 -9.44 -27.09
CA GLU A 49 9.72 -8.96 -27.27
C GLU A 49 8.83 -9.95 -28.06
N PRO A 50 9.23 -10.46 -29.25
CA PRO A 50 8.47 -11.49 -29.93
C PRO A 50 8.48 -12.83 -29.18
N LEU A 51 9.54 -13.16 -28.45
CA LEU A 51 9.65 -14.42 -27.70
C LEU A 51 8.65 -14.53 -26.54
N TRP A 52 8.39 -13.41 -25.86
CA TRP A 52 7.46 -13.37 -24.72
C TRP A 52 6.05 -12.92 -25.11
N LEU A 53 5.92 -11.96 -26.03
CA LEU A 53 4.64 -11.30 -26.29
C LEU A 53 3.94 -11.80 -27.56
N SER A 54 4.64 -12.33 -28.57
CA SER A 54 3.98 -12.70 -29.84
C SER A 54 2.92 -13.79 -29.68
N ASN A 55 3.00 -14.62 -28.64
CA ASN A 55 2.03 -15.68 -28.37
C ASN A 55 0.74 -15.19 -27.70
N TRP A 56 0.72 -13.99 -27.13
CA TRP A 56 -0.39 -13.54 -26.29
C TRP A 56 -0.92 -12.14 -26.61
N SER A 57 -0.08 -11.28 -27.16
CA SER A 57 -0.47 -9.91 -27.50
C SER A 57 0.58 -9.31 -28.42
N GLY A 58 0.18 -8.88 -29.62
CA GLY A 58 1.07 -8.16 -30.55
C GLY A 58 1.51 -6.77 -30.07
N MET A 59 1.33 -6.45 -28.79
CA MET A 59 1.74 -5.18 -28.18
C MET A 59 3.13 -5.31 -27.57
N GLY A 60 3.98 -4.30 -27.78
CA GLY A 60 5.33 -4.25 -27.21
C GLY A 60 5.39 -4.00 -25.70
N TYR A 61 6.59 -4.10 -25.13
CA TYR A 61 6.89 -3.91 -23.72
C TYR A 61 6.46 -2.56 -23.17
N ARG A 62 6.47 -1.49 -23.98
CA ARG A 62 5.97 -0.16 -23.56
C ARG A 62 4.50 -0.21 -23.15
N TYR A 63 3.65 -0.83 -23.96
CA TYR A 63 2.20 -0.87 -23.70
C TYR A 63 1.88 -1.77 -22.52
N TRP A 64 2.54 -2.92 -22.40
CA TRP A 64 2.37 -3.80 -21.26
C TRP A 64 2.91 -3.21 -19.96
N GLY A 65 4.06 -2.54 -20.01
CA GLY A 65 4.58 -1.77 -18.89
C GLY A 65 3.61 -0.69 -18.43
N LEU A 66 3.01 0.04 -19.37
CA LEU A 66 2.01 1.06 -19.08
C LEU A 66 0.73 0.47 -18.48
N ILE A 67 0.22 -0.64 -19.01
CA ILE A 67 -0.97 -1.34 -18.48
C ILE A 67 -0.71 -1.86 -17.07
N LEU A 68 0.42 -2.54 -16.84
CA LEU A 68 0.80 -3.07 -15.53
C LEU A 68 1.04 -1.95 -14.51
N PHE A 69 1.64 -0.85 -14.93
CA PHE A 69 1.83 0.32 -14.08
C PHE A 69 0.49 0.97 -13.68
N LEU A 70 -0.42 1.15 -14.63
CA LEU A 70 -1.78 1.67 -14.37
C LEU A 70 -2.57 0.75 -13.45
N ALA A 71 -2.56 -0.55 -13.74
CA ALA A 71 -3.26 -1.55 -12.93
C ALA A 71 -2.69 -1.64 -11.51
N GLY A 72 -1.36 -1.62 -11.36
CA GLY A 72 -0.67 -1.62 -10.07
C GLY A 72 -0.96 -0.35 -9.26
N SER A 73 -0.94 0.81 -9.91
CA SER A 73 -1.27 2.10 -9.28
C SER A 73 -2.73 2.16 -8.82
N LEU A 74 -3.67 1.71 -9.66
CA LEU A 74 -5.09 1.62 -9.30
C LEU A 74 -5.30 0.67 -8.11
N LEU A 75 -4.67 -0.50 -8.11
CA LEU A 75 -4.72 -1.43 -6.99
C LEU A 75 -4.16 -0.80 -5.70
N ALA A 76 -3.05 -0.06 -5.78
CA ALA A 76 -2.49 0.64 -4.64
C ALA A 76 -3.47 1.68 -4.07
N ILE A 77 -4.12 2.47 -4.92
CA ILE A 77 -5.13 3.47 -4.51
C ILE A 77 -6.34 2.79 -3.86
N VAL A 78 -6.85 1.71 -4.44
CA VAL A 78 -7.99 0.96 -3.90
C VAL A 78 -7.63 0.37 -2.54
N CYS A 79 -6.46 -0.27 -2.40
CA CYS A 79 -5.98 -0.77 -1.11
C CYS A 79 -5.86 0.35 -0.08
N LEU A 80 -5.28 1.50 -0.46
CA LEU A 80 -5.16 2.67 0.42
C LEU A 80 -6.53 3.18 0.89
N SER A 81 -7.49 3.28 -0.01
CA SER A 81 -8.83 3.78 0.30
C SER A 81 -9.62 2.81 1.19
N VAL A 82 -9.53 1.51 0.96
CA VAL A 82 -10.19 0.49 1.80
C VAL A 82 -9.60 0.47 3.21
N PHE A 83 -8.27 0.49 3.33
CA PHE A 83 -7.62 0.43 4.64
C PHE A 83 -7.71 1.73 5.43
N ALA A 84 -7.75 2.90 4.77
CA ALA A 84 -8.06 4.17 5.44
C ALA A 84 -9.41 4.10 6.16
N ARG A 85 -10.44 3.58 5.47
CA ARG A 85 -11.78 3.43 6.04
C ARG A 85 -11.85 2.42 7.18
N GLU A 86 -11.08 1.34 7.13
CA GLU A 86 -10.98 0.40 8.26
C GLU A 86 -10.28 1.03 9.47
N THR A 87 -9.19 1.76 9.22
CA THR A 87 -8.41 2.43 10.27
C THR A 87 -9.23 3.51 10.97
N ASP A 88 -10.02 4.28 10.24
CA ASP A 88 -10.91 5.31 10.81
C ASP A 88 -11.96 4.68 11.75
N ARG A 89 -12.53 3.53 11.37
CA ARG A 89 -13.52 2.83 12.21
C ARG A 89 -12.89 2.23 13.48
N ASP A 90 -11.67 1.71 13.37
CA ASP A 90 -10.95 1.18 14.52
C ASP A 90 -10.45 2.29 15.46
N SER A 91 -10.02 3.43 14.91
CA SER A 91 -9.61 4.59 15.70
C SER A 91 -10.79 5.21 16.47
N GLU A 92 -11.97 5.26 15.87
CA GLU A 92 -13.20 5.75 16.53
C GLU A 92 -13.63 4.81 17.67
N ARG A 93 -13.51 3.50 17.49
CA ARG A 93 -13.79 2.54 18.56
C ARG A 93 -12.76 2.61 19.69
N ALA A 94 -11.49 2.83 19.34
CA ALA A 94 -10.42 2.98 20.32
C ALA A 94 -10.57 4.28 21.13
N SER A 95 -10.92 5.39 20.49
CA SER A 95 -11.14 6.69 21.15
C SER A 95 -12.32 6.62 22.12
N ARG A 96 -13.43 5.97 21.73
CA ARG A 96 -14.57 5.73 22.63
C ARG A 96 -14.20 4.88 23.85
N ARG A 97 -13.32 3.88 23.71
CA ARG A 97 -12.81 3.09 24.85
C ARG A 97 -11.89 3.90 25.74
N ALA A 98 -11.02 4.72 25.16
CA ALA A 98 -10.13 5.61 25.90
C ALA A 98 -10.91 6.66 26.70
N GLN A 99 -11.99 7.22 26.13
CA GLN A 99 -12.87 8.16 26.84
C GLN A 99 -13.56 7.51 28.05
N ARG A 100 -14.05 6.27 27.92
CA ARG A 100 -14.65 5.54 29.05
C ARG A 100 -13.65 5.28 30.18
N LEU A 101 -12.42 4.91 29.85
CA LEU A 101 -11.35 4.72 30.83
C LEU A 101 -10.94 6.04 31.50
N ALA A 102 -10.87 7.13 30.74
CA ALA A 102 -10.57 8.45 31.28
C ALA A 102 -11.64 8.92 32.28
N MET A 103 -12.93 8.70 31.97
CA MET A 103 -14.04 9.02 32.87
C MET A 103 -14.02 8.16 34.15
N GLN A 104 -13.70 6.86 34.05
CA GLN A 104 -13.53 6.01 35.24
C GLN A 104 -12.37 6.45 36.13
N ASN A 105 -11.24 6.87 35.53
CA ASN A 105 -10.10 7.36 36.29
C ASN A 105 -10.40 8.70 36.99
N GLN A 106 -11.17 9.59 36.36
CA GLN A 106 -11.63 10.84 36.98
C GLN A 106 -12.62 10.57 38.13
N ALA A 107 -13.62 9.71 37.92
CA ALA A 107 -14.56 9.32 38.97
C ALA A 107 -13.85 8.66 40.17
N SER A 108 -12.84 7.82 39.92
CA SER A 108 -12.04 7.20 40.98
C SER A 108 -11.13 8.21 41.73
N ALA A 109 -10.73 9.30 41.06
CA ALA A 109 -9.93 10.36 41.66
C ALA A 109 -10.79 11.31 42.52
N GLU A 110 -12.01 11.61 42.10
CA GLU A 110 -12.97 12.39 42.90
C GLU A 110 -13.35 11.66 44.20
N ILE A 111 -13.66 10.36 44.14
CA ILE A 111 -14.00 9.55 45.33
C ILE A 111 -12.86 9.52 46.36
N LYS A 112 -11.60 9.44 45.90
CA LYS A 112 -10.42 9.51 46.79
C LYS A 112 -10.21 10.86 47.45
N THR A 113 -10.75 11.93 46.87
CA THR A 113 -10.63 13.29 47.40
C THR A 113 -11.71 13.57 48.44
N GLU A 114 -12.86 12.91 48.33
CA GLU A 114 -13.99 13.00 49.28
C GLU A 114 -13.80 12.13 50.54
N GLU A 115 -13.06 11.02 50.44
CA GLU A 115 -12.71 10.15 51.58
C GLU A 115 -11.54 10.66 52.46
N ALA A 116 -11.07 11.88 52.27
CA ALA A 116 -10.11 12.53 53.17
C ALA A 116 -10.83 13.51 54.12
N PRO A 117 -11.59 13.05 55.14
CA PRO A 117 -12.14 13.95 56.14
C PRO A 117 -11.00 14.42 57.06
N GLU A 118 -10.91 15.74 57.18
CA GLU A 118 -10.44 16.50 58.34
C GLU A 118 -9.69 15.68 59.41
N SER A 119 -8.37 15.53 59.27
CA SER A 119 -7.52 15.24 60.43
C SER A 119 -6.95 16.57 60.96
N LYS A 120 -7.63 17.07 61.99
CA LYS A 120 -7.18 17.91 63.13
C LYS A 120 -5.93 18.77 62.97
#